data_AF-A0A4R0MYI8-F1
#
_entry.id   AF-A0A4R0MYI8-F1
#
_cell.length_a   1.000
_cell.length_b   1.000
_cell.length_c   1.000
_cell.angle_alpha   90.00
_cell.angle_beta   90.00
_cell.angle_gamma   90.00
#
_symmetry.space_group_name_H-M   'P 1'
#
loop_
_entity.id
_entity.type
_entity.pdbx_description
1 polymer ?
#
loop_
_entity_poly.entity_id
_entity_poly.type
_entity_poly.pdbx_seq_one_letter_code
_entity_poly.pdbx_strand_id
1 'polypeptide(L)'
;MKTYPRKEIQTFIDALHKSDKALQAIYESTRSIRFIIVPDYTVLFFNKKARDEFPSVFGIEIIIGMNFSNHFKKNTFIDSLDLHFQKSLTGEHIITENLVGSGNNKLWYKIDFHPLIIDGTTIAVSISIRNINDKKIKDLRIKEQNALLSDIVFSLCHSVRGPVATNLGLLSLLDRQKLSEKNKEIVRYLEISTKNLDKILTKVVGDINNINLSE
;
A
#
# COMPACT_ATOMS: atom_id res chain seq x y z
N MET A 1 -19.48 31.04 -16.55
CA MET A 1 -20.07 30.19 -15.49
C MET A 1 -20.65 28.96 -16.15
N LYS A 2 -20.07 27.77 -15.95
CA LYS A 2 -20.71 26.52 -16.38
C LYS A 2 -21.95 26.33 -15.50
N THR A 3 -23.13 26.42 -16.10
CA THR A 3 -24.39 26.10 -15.43
C THR A 3 -24.42 24.59 -15.22
N TYR A 4 -24.15 24.14 -14.00
CA TYR A 4 -24.23 22.73 -13.65
C TYR A 4 -25.67 22.25 -13.73
N PRO A 5 -25.91 21.02 -14.20
CA PRO A 5 -27.25 20.55 -14.47
C PRO A 5 -27.99 20.22 -13.18
N ARG A 6 -28.72 21.21 -12.66
CA ARG A 6 -29.53 21.06 -11.44
C ARG A 6 -30.51 19.89 -11.53
N LYS A 7 -31.01 19.57 -12.72
CA LYS A 7 -31.93 18.45 -12.96
C LYS A 7 -31.25 17.09 -12.82
N GLU A 8 -30.06 16.89 -13.39
CA GLU A 8 -29.29 15.65 -13.23
C GLU A 8 -28.80 15.46 -11.80
N ILE A 9 -28.37 16.55 -11.13
CA ILE A 9 -28.04 16.51 -9.69
C ILE A 9 -29.25 16.08 -8.87
N GLN A 10 -30.43 16.68 -9.11
CA GLN A 10 -31.66 16.29 -8.40
C GLN A 10 -32.05 14.84 -8.70
N THR A 11 -31.91 14.39 -9.94
CA THR A 11 -32.18 13.01 -10.34
C THR A 11 -31.23 12.04 -9.62
N PHE A 12 -29.96 12.41 -9.47
CA PHE A 12 -28.98 11.64 -8.72
C PHE A 12 -29.23 11.66 -7.20
N ILE A 13 -29.67 12.79 -6.62
CA ILE A 13 -30.14 12.88 -5.23
C ILE A 13 -31.31 11.94 -5.00
N ASP A 14 -32.31 12.00 -5.88
CA ASP A 14 -33.49 11.18 -5.79
C ASP A 14 -33.12 9.71 -5.97
N ALA A 15 -32.21 9.39 -6.87
CA ALA A 15 -31.66 8.04 -7.02
C ALA A 15 -30.87 7.59 -5.78
N LEU A 16 -30.10 8.46 -5.13
CA LEU A 16 -29.38 8.15 -3.88
C LEU A 16 -30.34 7.93 -2.70
N HIS A 17 -31.38 8.76 -2.57
CA HIS A 17 -32.40 8.64 -1.53
C HIS A 17 -33.33 7.44 -1.75
N LYS A 18 -33.60 7.11 -3.02
CA LYS A 18 -34.44 5.99 -3.44
C LYS A 18 -33.66 4.70 -3.63
N SER A 19 -32.32 4.78 -3.61
CA SER A 19 -31.41 3.66 -3.77
C SER A 19 -31.64 2.64 -2.67
N ASP A 20 -31.64 1.38 -3.08
CA ASP A 20 -31.85 0.21 -2.25
C ASP A 20 -30.96 0.23 -0.99
N LYS A 21 -31.50 -0.28 0.13
CA LYS A 21 -30.81 -0.33 1.45
C LYS A 21 -29.40 -0.94 1.34
N ALA A 22 -29.18 -1.78 0.32
CA ALA A 22 -27.90 -2.38 -0.02
C ALA A 22 -26.79 -1.38 -0.39
N LEU A 23 -27.06 -0.36 -1.21
CA LEU A 23 -26.03 0.62 -1.59
C LEU A 23 -25.67 1.54 -0.43
N GLN A 24 -26.67 1.93 0.37
CA GLN A 24 -26.41 2.65 1.61
C GLN A 24 -25.58 1.79 2.58
N ALA A 25 -25.93 0.51 2.73
CA ALA A 25 -25.17 -0.43 3.55
C ALA A 25 -23.72 -0.60 3.06
N ILE A 26 -23.46 -0.67 1.74
CA ILE A 26 -22.11 -0.77 1.17
C ILE A 26 -21.28 0.48 1.47
N TYR A 27 -21.87 1.67 1.36
CA TYR A 27 -21.17 2.92 1.69
C TYR A 27 -20.90 3.06 3.18
N GLU A 28 -21.84 2.62 4.02
CA GLU A 28 -21.73 2.63 5.49
C GLU A 28 -20.77 1.55 6.02
N SER A 29 -20.67 0.38 5.37
CA SER A 29 -19.81 -0.72 5.80
C SER A 29 -18.32 -0.50 5.47
N THR A 30 -17.98 0.62 4.85
CA THR A 30 -16.58 0.90 4.48
C THR A 30 -15.77 1.43 5.67
N ARG A 31 -14.50 1.01 5.75
CA ARG A 31 -13.50 1.60 6.66
C ARG A 31 -12.97 2.95 6.18
N SER A 32 -13.64 3.60 5.25
CA SER A 32 -13.24 4.89 4.70
C SER A 32 -14.28 5.94 5.05
N ILE A 33 -13.82 7.14 5.39
CA ILE A 33 -14.64 8.34 5.39
C ILE A 33 -15.03 8.60 3.92
N ARG A 34 -16.31 8.81 3.64
CA ARG A 34 -16.78 9.05 2.26
C ARG A 34 -17.69 10.26 2.15
N PHE A 35 -17.52 11.00 1.06
CA PHE A 35 -18.33 12.14 0.66
C PHE A 35 -18.76 12.00 -0.79
N ILE A 36 -19.89 12.60 -1.12
CA ILE A 36 -20.21 13.01 -2.49
C ILE A 36 -20.40 14.51 -2.48
N ILE A 37 -19.63 15.21 -3.30
CA ILE A 37 -19.62 16.66 -3.37
C ILE A 37 -19.91 17.08 -4.81
N VAL A 38 -20.89 17.96 -5.00
CA VAL A 38 -21.23 18.48 -6.33
C VAL A 38 -20.31 19.66 -6.69
N PRO A 39 -20.25 20.08 -7.96
CA PRO A 39 -19.19 20.96 -8.44
C PRO A 39 -19.14 22.36 -7.81
N ASP A 40 -20.24 22.82 -7.21
CA ASP A 40 -20.28 24.06 -6.44
C ASP A 40 -19.77 23.91 -4.99
N TYR A 41 -19.13 22.78 -4.68
CA TYR A 41 -18.61 22.38 -3.38
C TYR A 41 -19.68 22.03 -2.33
N THR A 42 -20.93 21.81 -2.75
CA THR A 42 -21.99 21.42 -1.82
C THR A 42 -21.92 19.92 -1.50
N VAL A 43 -21.94 19.58 -0.22
CA VAL A 43 -21.96 18.19 0.24
C VAL A 43 -23.33 17.59 -0.02
N LEU A 44 -23.38 16.58 -0.87
CA LEU A 44 -24.60 15.86 -1.23
C LEU A 44 -24.86 14.68 -0.29
N PHE A 45 -23.78 13.99 0.09
CA PHE A 45 -23.85 12.78 0.90
C PHE A 45 -22.56 12.61 1.68
N PHE A 46 -22.67 11.97 2.84
CA PHE A 46 -21.54 11.42 3.58
C PHE A 46 -21.98 10.17 4.35
N ASN A 47 -21.06 9.22 4.55
CA ASN A 47 -21.36 7.99 5.29
C ASN A 47 -21.25 8.18 6.82
N LYS A 48 -21.69 7.17 7.58
CA LYS A 48 -21.58 7.17 9.06
C LYS A 48 -20.15 7.44 9.54
N LYS A 49 -19.14 6.81 8.91
CA LYS A 49 -17.74 7.01 9.30
C LYS A 49 -17.27 8.45 9.11
N ALA A 50 -17.74 9.14 8.06
CA ALA A 50 -17.49 10.56 7.89
C ALA A 50 -18.13 11.39 9.01
N ARG A 51 -19.35 11.06 9.44
CA ARG A 51 -20.00 11.72 10.59
C ARG A 51 -19.20 11.55 11.88
N ASP A 52 -18.74 10.33 12.14
CA ASP A 52 -18.17 9.97 13.43
C ASP A 52 -16.69 10.39 13.55
N GLU A 53 -15.91 10.32 12.46
CA GLU A 53 -14.45 10.49 12.51
C GLU A 53 -13.95 11.79 11.87
N PHE A 54 -14.62 12.32 10.85
CA PHE A 54 -14.12 13.51 10.17
C PHE A 54 -14.03 14.75 11.08
N PRO A 55 -15.01 15.03 11.98
CA PRO A 55 -14.90 16.15 12.90
C PRO A 55 -13.71 16.00 13.87
N SER A 56 -13.43 14.78 14.35
CA SER A 56 -12.30 14.52 15.25
C SER A 56 -10.94 14.64 14.55
N VAL A 57 -10.86 14.29 13.27
CA VAL A 57 -9.61 14.34 12.50
C VAL A 57 -9.34 15.74 11.94
N PHE A 58 -10.36 16.42 11.42
CA PHE A 58 -10.22 17.66 10.66
C PHE A 58 -10.82 18.89 11.35
N GLY A 59 -11.50 18.72 12.49
CA GLY A 59 -12.09 19.83 13.27
C GLY A 59 -13.30 20.49 12.61
N ILE A 60 -13.94 19.81 11.64
CA ILE A 60 -15.05 20.37 10.86
C ILE A 60 -16.26 19.45 11.00
N GLU A 61 -17.35 20.01 11.51
CA GLU A 61 -18.66 19.35 11.47
C GLU A 61 -19.24 19.40 10.06
N ILE A 62 -19.86 18.30 9.62
CA ILE A 62 -20.41 18.18 8.27
C ILE A 62 -21.92 17.99 8.35
N ILE A 63 -22.63 18.77 7.54
CA ILE A 63 -24.06 18.63 7.29
C ILE A 63 -24.33 18.54 5.80
N ILE A 64 -25.37 17.79 5.43
CA ILE A 64 -25.82 17.70 4.03
C ILE A 64 -26.28 19.09 3.59
N GLY A 65 -25.91 19.50 2.37
CA GLY A 65 -26.17 20.84 1.84
C GLY A 65 -25.16 21.91 2.25
N MET A 66 -24.17 21.58 3.09
CA MET A 66 -23.10 22.52 3.42
C MET A 66 -22.22 22.80 2.21
N ASN A 67 -21.92 24.08 1.99
CA ASN A 67 -20.92 24.49 1.00
C ASN A 67 -19.50 24.42 1.59
N PHE A 68 -18.67 23.56 1.04
CA PHE A 68 -17.30 23.30 1.51
C PHE A 68 -16.23 24.15 0.82
N SER A 69 -16.58 25.08 -0.07
CA SER A 69 -15.61 25.81 -0.90
C SER A 69 -14.55 26.55 -0.08
N ASN A 70 -14.93 27.14 1.06
CA ASN A 70 -14.00 27.82 1.96
C ASN A 70 -13.00 26.85 2.59
N HIS A 71 -13.44 25.64 2.95
CA HIS A 71 -12.56 24.61 3.49
C HIS A 71 -11.63 24.08 2.40
N PHE A 72 -12.10 23.91 1.17
CA PHE A 72 -11.25 23.50 0.04
C PHE A 72 -10.15 24.52 -0.25
N LYS A 73 -10.48 25.82 -0.21
CA LYS A 73 -9.55 26.91 -0.52
C LYS A 73 -8.62 27.31 0.62
N LYS A 74 -9.04 27.15 1.87
CA LYS A 74 -8.24 27.50 3.05
C LYS A 74 -7.51 26.30 3.66
N ASN A 75 -7.77 25.08 3.19
CA ASN A 75 -7.27 23.89 3.86
C ASN A 75 -5.75 23.80 3.84
N THR A 76 -5.18 23.79 5.04
CA THR A 76 -3.76 23.55 5.33
C THR A 76 -3.45 22.08 5.60
N PHE A 77 -4.47 21.21 5.62
CA PHE A 77 -4.34 19.81 6.04
C PHE A 77 -4.07 18.83 4.89
N ILE A 78 -4.56 19.13 3.69
CA ILE A 78 -4.43 18.27 2.52
C ILE A 78 -3.90 19.13 1.38
N ASP A 79 -2.67 18.85 0.97
CA ASP A 79 -2.02 19.57 -0.11
C ASP A 79 -2.84 19.47 -1.39
N SER A 80 -3.07 20.62 -2.03
CA SER A 80 -3.72 20.71 -3.33
C SER A 80 -5.13 20.09 -3.39
N LEU A 81 -5.87 20.04 -2.27
CA LEU A 81 -7.23 19.50 -2.20
C LEU A 81 -8.16 20.08 -3.27
N ASP A 82 -8.16 21.41 -3.42
CA ASP A 82 -8.95 22.12 -4.43
C ASP A 82 -8.55 21.74 -5.85
N LEU A 83 -7.24 21.69 -6.13
CA LEU A 83 -6.71 21.30 -7.43
C LEU A 83 -7.14 19.88 -7.81
N HIS A 84 -7.01 18.91 -6.91
CA HIS A 84 -7.41 17.53 -7.16
C HIS A 84 -8.91 17.39 -7.39
N PHE A 85 -9.72 18.15 -6.66
CA PHE A 85 -11.16 18.21 -6.87
C PHE A 85 -11.51 18.78 -8.24
N GLN A 86 -10.88 19.89 -8.64
CA GLN A 86 -11.09 20.52 -9.95
C GLN A 86 -10.65 19.61 -11.11
N LYS A 87 -9.53 18.90 -10.98
CA LYS A 87 -9.12 17.87 -11.95
C LYS A 87 -10.12 16.73 -12.03
N SER A 88 -10.64 16.28 -10.88
CA SER A 88 -11.65 15.24 -10.89
C SER A 88 -12.94 15.69 -11.57
N LEU A 89 -13.34 16.96 -11.41
CA LEU A 89 -14.46 17.53 -12.14
C LEU A 89 -14.29 17.49 -13.67
N THR A 90 -13.06 17.45 -14.20
CA THR A 90 -12.82 17.25 -15.64
C THR A 90 -12.89 15.80 -16.09
N GLY A 91 -13.22 14.86 -15.17
CA GLY A 91 -13.34 13.43 -15.44
C GLY A 91 -12.11 12.61 -15.04
N GLU A 92 -11.08 13.23 -14.44
CA GLU A 92 -9.86 12.54 -14.02
C GLU A 92 -10.06 11.79 -12.69
N HIS A 93 -9.57 10.55 -12.60
CA HIS A 93 -9.50 9.83 -11.33
C HIS A 93 -8.18 10.17 -10.64
N ILE A 94 -8.24 10.75 -9.44
CA ILE A 94 -7.05 11.18 -8.70
C ILE A 94 -6.94 10.40 -7.39
N ILE A 95 -5.75 9.86 -7.13
CA ILE A 95 -5.41 9.23 -5.85
C ILE A 95 -4.16 9.90 -5.30
N THR A 96 -4.20 10.30 -4.02
CA THR A 96 -3.05 10.86 -3.32
C THR A 96 -2.86 10.23 -1.95
N GLU A 97 -1.63 10.26 -1.46
CA GLU A 97 -1.29 9.89 -0.08
C GLU A 97 -0.66 11.10 0.59
N ASN A 98 -1.29 11.60 1.65
CA ASN A 98 -0.88 12.83 2.33
C ASN A 98 -0.60 12.54 3.80
N LEU A 99 0.39 13.24 4.35
CA LEU A 99 0.70 13.20 5.76
C LEU A 99 -0.07 14.31 6.47
N VAL A 100 -1.10 13.95 7.23
CA VAL A 100 -2.01 14.91 7.86
C VAL A 100 -1.76 14.94 9.37
N GLY A 101 -1.65 16.13 9.95
CA GLY A 101 -1.49 16.35 11.39
C GLY A 101 -0.37 17.35 11.71
N SER A 102 -0.19 17.61 13.01
CA SER A 102 0.83 18.54 13.53
C SER A 102 1.80 17.83 14.47
N GLY A 103 3.07 18.28 14.48
CA GLY A 103 4.12 17.71 15.31
C GLY A 103 4.32 16.20 15.07
N ASN A 104 4.32 15.43 16.16
CA ASN A 104 4.49 13.97 16.16
C ASN A 104 3.20 13.19 15.85
N ASN A 105 2.04 13.84 15.81
CA ASN A 105 0.74 13.18 15.56
C ASN A 105 0.36 13.20 14.08
N LYS A 106 1.34 12.99 13.21
CA LYS A 106 1.14 12.94 11.76
C LYS A 106 0.79 11.53 11.31
N LEU A 107 -0.31 11.40 10.58
CA LEU A 107 -0.80 10.11 10.08
C LEU A 107 -0.93 10.16 8.55
N TRP A 108 -0.61 9.05 7.91
CA TRP A 108 -0.79 8.90 6.46
C TRP A 108 -2.25 8.66 6.10
N TYR A 109 -2.79 9.48 5.20
CA TYR A 109 -4.12 9.32 4.62
C TYR A 109 -4.05 9.14 3.12
N LYS A 110 -4.70 8.09 2.63
CA LYS A 110 -5.00 7.92 1.21
C LYS A 110 -6.33 8.61 0.89
N ILE A 111 -6.32 9.48 -0.11
CA ILE A 111 -7.48 10.23 -0.57
C ILE A 111 -7.71 9.89 -2.04
N ASP A 112 -8.94 9.52 -2.34
CA ASP A 112 -9.38 9.06 -3.65
C ASP A 112 -10.53 9.96 -4.12
N PHE A 113 -10.32 10.66 -5.25
CA PHE A 113 -11.29 11.54 -5.90
C PHE A 113 -11.80 10.87 -7.17
N HIS A 114 -13.01 10.34 -7.09
CA HIS A 114 -13.61 9.59 -8.17
C HIS A 114 -14.75 10.41 -8.80
N PRO A 115 -14.65 10.81 -10.09
CA PRO A 115 -15.72 11.54 -10.75
C PRO A 115 -16.95 10.67 -10.91
N LEU A 116 -18.12 11.25 -10.71
CA LEU A 116 -19.41 10.63 -11.00
C LEU A 116 -19.95 11.25 -12.28
N ILE A 117 -19.93 10.49 -13.37
CA ILE A 117 -20.22 10.95 -14.72
C ILE A 117 -21.57 10.36 -15.17
N ILE A 118 -22.47 11.23 -15.64
CA ILE A 118 -23.72 10.84 -16.30
C ILE A 118 -23.73 11.52 -17.67
N ASP A 119 -24.00 10.74 -18.72
CA ASP A 119 -24.07 11.23 -20.11
C ASP A 119 -22.85 12.09 -20.52
N GLY A 120 -21.65 11.66 -20.11
CA GLY A 120 -20.39 12.36 -20.40
C GLY A 120 -20.13 13.62 -19.58
N THR A 121 -21.03 13.98 -18.65
CA THR A 121 -20.89 15.14 -17.77
C THR A 121 -20.62 14.70 -16.33
N THR A 122 -19.56 15.23 -15.71
CA THR A 122 -19.30 15.04 -14.28
C THR A 122 -20.35 15.80 -13.46
N ILE A 123 -21.24 15.07 -12.80
CA ILE A 123 -22.31 15.63 -11.97
C ILE A 123 -21.88 15.85 -10.51
N ALA A 124 -20.86 15.11 -10.04
CA ALA A 124 -20.34 15.16 -8.69
C ALA A 124 -18.98 14.44 -8.61
N VAL A 125 -18.29 14.57 -7.47
CA VAL A 125 -17.09 13.80 -7.15
C VAL A 125 -17.33 13.02 -5.86
N SER A 126 -17.09 11.72 -5.91
CA SER A 126 -17.02 10.85 -4.73
C SER A 126 -15.62 10.93 -4.15
N ILE A 127 -15.50 11.40 -2.91
CA ILE A 127 -14.22 11.50 -2.19
C ILE A 127 -14.18 10.42 -1.11
N SER A 128 -13.14 9.60 -1.10
CA SER A 128 -12.88 8.62 -0.05
C SER A 128 -11.55 8.90 0.64
N ILE A 129 -11.59 9.01 1.97
CA ILE A 129 -10.42 9.24 2.82
C ILE A 129 -10.21 8.01 3.70
N ARG A 130 -8.99 7.46 3.69
CA ARG A 130 -8.63 6.29 4.48
C ARG A 130 -7.30 6.51 5.20
N ASN A 131 -7.28 6.30 6.51
CA ASN A 131 -6.02 6.21 7.25
C ASN A 131 -5.27 4.94 6.81
N ILE A 132 -4.04 5.12 6.34
CA ILE A 132 -3.16 4.04 5.88
C ILE A 132 -1.89 3.92 6.74
N ASN A 133 -1.85 4.56 7.91
CA ASN A 133 -0.68 4.58 8.78
C ASN A 133 -0.26 3.18 9.22
N ASP A 134 -1.21 2.36 9.67
CA ASP A 134 -0.93 0.96 10.06
C ASP A 134 -0.36 0.16 8.90
N LYS A 135 -0.83 0.43 7.68
CA LYS A 135 -0.30 -0.21 6.47
C LYS A 135 1.16 0.23 6.26
N LYS A 136 1.43 1.54 6.28
CA LYS A 136 2.79 2.09 6.13
C LYS A 136 3.76 1.52 7.17
N ILE A 137 3.36 1.44 8.45
CA ILE A 137 4.18 0.88 9.53
C ILE A 137 4.46 -0.61 9.30
N LYS A 138 3.45 -1.38 8.89
CA LYS A 138 3.63 -2.81 8.59
C LYS A 138 4.56 -3.01 7.39
N ASP A 139 4.36 -2.24 6.33
CA ASP A 139 5.19 -2.32 5.12
C ASP A 139 6.65 -1.97 5.45
N LEU A 140 6.89 -0.93 6.27
CA LEU A 140 8.23 -0.58 6.76
C LEU A 140 8.85 -1.69 7.61
N ARG A 141 8.09 -2.25 8.56
CA ARG A 141 8.58 -3.34 9.41
C ARG A 141 8.94 -4.59 8.61
N ILE A 142 8.15 -4.92 7.59
CA ILE A 142 8.45 -6.04 6.68
C ILE A 142 9.77 -5.77 5.95
N LYS A 143 9.97 -4.56 5.42
CA LYS A 143 11.21 -4.17 4.75
C LYS A 143 12.43 -4.28 5.68
N GLU A 144 12.31 -3.79 6.91
CA GLU A 144 13.37 -3.90 7.92
C GLU A 144 13.68 -5.37 8.26
N GLN A 145 12.65 -6.21 8.39
CA GLN A 145 12.83 -7.65 8.63
C GLN A 145 13.49 -8.37 7.45
N ASN A 146 13.12 -8.02 6.21
CA ASN A 146 13.74 -8.56 5.01
C ASN A 146 15.21 -8.18 4.91
N ALA A 147 15.54 -6.91 5.18
CA ALA A 147 16.93 -6.43 5.19
C ALA A 147 17.76 -7.16 6.24
N LEU A 148 17.27 -7.27 7.48
CA LEU A 148 17.96 -8.00 8.55
C LEU A 148 18.15 -9.48 8.21
N LEU A 149 17.13 -10.13 7.65
CA LEU A 149 17.22 -11.53 7.23
C LEU A 149 18.29 -11.72 6.15
N SER A 150 18.32 -10.82 5.15
CA SER A 150 19.33 -10.81 4.09
C SER A 150 20.75 -10.71 4.67
N ASP A 151 20.98 -9.79 5.61
CA ASP A 151 22.28 -9.61 6.26
C ASP A 151 22.72 -10.85 7.06
N ILE A 152 21.81 -11.43 7.84
CA ILE A 152 22.07 -12.65 8.61
C ILE A 152 22.48 -13.77 7.68
N VAL A 153 21.70 -14.02 6.61
CA VAL A 153 21.97 -15.14 5.72
C VAL A 153 23.24 -14.92 4.90
N PHE A 154 23.52 -13.69 4.46
CA PHE A 154 24.78 -13.37 3.79
C PHE A 154 25.99 -13.67 4.67
N SER A 155 25.95 -13.22 5.93
CA SER A 155 26.99 -13.50 6.93
C SER A 155 27.17 -15.01 7.15
N LEU A 156 26.07 -15.73 7.37
CA LEU A 156 26.09 -17.18 7.57
C LEU A 156 26.67 -17.92 6.36
N CYS A 157 26.27 -17.56 5.14
CA CYS A 157 26.79 -18.19 3.93
C CYS A 157 28.29 -17.91 3.77
N HIS A 158 28.75 -16.70 4.05
CA HIS A 158 30.18 -16.37 4.00
C HIS A 158 30.99 -17.19 5.02
N SER A 159 30.52 -17.25 6.27
CA SER A 159 31.18 -18.01 7.34
C SER A 159 31.21 -19.51 7.09
N VAL A 160 30.19 -20.08 6.43
CA VAL A 160 30.13 -21.51 6.10
C VAL A 160 30.90 -21.86 4.82
N ARG A 161 30.98 -20.94 3.84
CA ARG A 161 31.73 -21.15 2.60
C ARG A 161 33.21 -21.43 2.84
N GLY A 162 33.83 -20.75 3.81
CA GLY A 162 35.24 -20.99 4.17
C GLY A 162 35.51 -22.46 4.52
N PRO A 163 34.87 -23.01 5.56
CA PRO A 163 34.99 -24.43 5.93
C PRO A 163 34.63 -25.40 4.79
N VAL A 164 33.61 -25.11 3.98
CA VAL A 164 33.23 -25.94 2.83
C VAL A 164 34.35 -25.96 1.78
N ALA A 165 34.93 -24.81 1.45
CA ALA A 165 36.07 -24.72 0.54
C ALA A 165 37.30 -25.45 1.09
N THR A 166 37.57 -25.32 2.39
CA THR A 166 38.63 -26.10 3.06
C THR A 166 38.41 -27.60 2.92
N ASN A 167 37.19 -28.09 3.20
CA ASN A 167 36.86 -29.51 3.07
C ASN A 167 37.02 -30.00 1.63
N LEU A 168 36.56 -29.24 0.64
CA LEU A 168 36.75 -29.60 -0.77
C LEU A 168 38.22 -29.65 -1.17
N GLY A 169 39.04 -28.71 -0.67
CA GLY A 169 40.48 -28.69 -0.86
C GLY A 169 41.18 -29.90 -0.21
N LEU A 170 40.84 -30.23 1.03
CA LEU A 170 41.39 -31.41 1.70
C LEU A 170 41.01 -32.71 0.98
N LEU A 171 39.75 -32.83 0.54
CA LEU A 171 39.26 -33.98 -0.22
C LEU A 171 39.92 -34.12 -1.59
N SER A 172 40.35 -33.02 -2.22
CA SER A 172 41.04 -33.06 -3.52
C SER A 172 42.51 -33.47 -3.40
N LEU A 173 43.14 -33.22 -2.24
CA LEU A 173 44.52 -33.63 -1.94
C LEU A 173 44.67 -35.08 -1.48
N LEU A 174 43.56 -35.75 -1.12
CA LEU A 174 43.59 -37.14 -0.69
C LEU A 174 44.06 -38.08 -1.80
N ASP A 175 45.11 -38.86 -1.52
CA ASP A 175 45.57 -39.96 -2.38
C ASP A 175 44.61 -41.14 -2.28
N ARG A 176 43.67 -41.22 -3.24
CA ARG A 176 42.61 -42.24 -3.27
C ARG A 176 43.13 -43.64 -3.51
N GLN A 177 44.35 -43.81 -4.03
CA GLN A 177 44.92 -45.13 -4.32
C GLN A 177 45.39 -45.83 -3.03
N LYS A 178 45.74 -45.07 -1.99
CA LYS A 178 46.17 -45.58 -0.69
C LYS A 178 45.04 -45.87 0.30
N LEU A 179 43.79 -45.56 -0.08
CA LEU A 179 42.62 -45.81 0.76
C LEU A 179 42.15 -47.26 0.63
N SER A 180 41.68 -47.85 1.74
CA SER A 180 40.92 -49.10 1.69
C SER A 180 39.58 -48.91 0.94
N GLU A 181 39.00 -49.97 0.38
CA GLU A 181 37.72 -49.88 -0.34
C GLU A 181 36.60 -49.25 0.50
N LYS A 182 36.50 -49.60 1.78
CA LYS A 182 35.54 -48.99 2.72
C LYS A 182 35.78 -47.49 2.89
N ASN A 183 37.04 -47.05 3.00
CA ASN A 183 37.37 -45.63 3.16
C ASN A 183 37.17 -44.84 1.87
N LYS A 184 37.39 -45.43 0.69
CA LYS A 184 37.08 -44.80 -0.61
C LYS A 184 35.60 -44.42 -0.70
N GLU A 185 34.72 -45.32 -0.26
CA GLU A 185 33.28 -45.07 -0.28
C GLU A 185 32.89 -43.95 0.70
N ILE A 186 33.44 -43.94 1.92
CA ILE A 186 33.21 -42.86 2.90
C ILE A 186 33.67 -41.51 2.36
N VAL A 187 34.87 -41.44 1.79
CA VAL A 187 35.42 -40.21 1.19
C VAL A 187 34.54 -39.73 0.03
N ARG A 188 34.02 -40.64 -0.80
CA ARG A 188 33.07 -40.29 -1.87
C ARG A 188 31.80 -39.66 -1.30
N TYR A 189 31.21 -40.23 -0.26
CA TYR A 189 30.01 -39.65 0.36
C TYR A 189 30.29 -38.31 1.04
N LEU A 190 31.44 -38.13 1.68
CA LEU A 190 31.87 -36.82 2.22
C LEU A 190 31.96 -35.78 1.11
N GLU A 191 32.58 -36.12 -0.02
CA GLU A 191 32.69 -35.23 -1.18
C GLU A 191 31.31 -34.84 -1.74
N ILE A 192 30.41 -35.81 -1.90
CA ILE A 192 29.03 -35.54 -2.34
C ILE A 192 28.32 -34.61 -1.34
N SER A 193 28.44 -34.89 -0.05
CA SER A 193 27.81 -34.08 1.00
C SER A 193 28.34 -32.65 1.01
N THR A 194 29.67 -32.46 0.92
CA THR A 194 30.28 -31.12 0.89
C THR A 194 29.89 -30.35 -0.38
N LYS A 195 29.88 -31.00 -1.54
CA LYS A 195 29.40 -30.38 -2.80
C LYS A 195 27.92 -30.01 -2.75
N ASN A 196 27.09 -30.83 -2.10
CA ASN A 196 25.67 -30.52 -1.93
C ASN A 196 25.48 -29.31 -1.01
N LEU A 197 26.25 -29.19 0.08
CA LEU A 197 26.24 -28.00 0.94
C LEU A 197 26.60 -26.74 0.14
N ASP A 198 27.66 -26.78 -0.67
CA ASP A 198 28.07 -25.66 -1.52
C ASP A 198 26.97 -25.20 -2.50
N LYS A 199 26.28 -26.17 -3.12
CA LYS A 199 25.13 -25.89 -3.99
C LYS A 199 23.98 -25.22 -3.23
N ILE A 200 23.65 -25.71 -2.02
CA ILE A 200 22.61 -25.12 -1.19
C ILE A 200 22.97 -23.68 -0.83
N LEU A 201 24.20 -23.41 -0.39
CA LEU A 201 24.67 -22.06 -0.07
C LEU A 201 24.56 -21.12 -1.28
N THR A 202 24.92 -21.60 -2.47
CA THR A 202 24.82 -20.82 -3.70
C THR A 202 23.37 -20.51 -4.06
N LYS A 203 22.48 -21.49 -3.91
CA LYS A 203 21.04 -21.31 -4.13
C LYS A 203 20.45 -20.28 -3.17
N VAL A 204 20.73 -20.40 -1.87
CA VAL A 204 20.21 -19.50 -0.82
C VAL A 204 20.61 -18.04 -1.10
N VAL A 205 21.86 -17.80 -1.50
CA VAL A 205 22.33 -16.46 -1.88
C VAL A 205 21.60 -15.95 -3.13
N GLY A 206 21.36 -16.83 -4.12
CA GLY A 206 20.59 -16.49 -5.31
C GLY A 206 19.14 -16.10 -5.01
N ASP A 207 18.47 -16.87 -4.14
CA ASP A 207 17.08 -16.64 -3.75
C ASP A 207 16.92 -15.27 -3.05
N ILE A 208 17.87 -14.86 -2.20
CA ILE A 208 17.86 -13.56 -1.52
C ILE A 208 18.03 -12.40 -2.50
N ASN A 209 18.96 -12.51 -3.45
CA ASN A 209 19.16 -11.46 -4.46
C ASN A 209 17.91 -11.22 -5.31
N ASN A 210 17.14 -12.27 -5.58
CA ASN A 210 15.87 -12.15 -6.31
C ASN A 210 14.80 -11.43 -5.48
N ILE A 211 14.74 -11.66 -4.17
CA ILE A 211 13.82 -10.95 -3.28
C ILE A 211 14.13 -9.44 -3.30
N ASN A 212 15.40 -9.07 -3.19
CA ASN A 212 15.84 -7.66 -3.18
C ASN A 212 15.62 -6.92 -4.51
N LEU A 213 15.56 -7.64 -5.65
CA LEU A 213 15.29 -7.06 -6.97
C LEU A 213 13.79 -6.90 -7.29
N SER A 214 12.93 -7.51 -6.47
CA SER A 214 11.46 -7.49 -6.65
C SER A 214 10.73 -6.44 -5.80
N GLU A 215 11.45 -5.69 -4.95
CA GLU A 215 10.98 -4.53 -4.17
C GLU A 215 11.26 -3.19 -4.87
#